data_AF-A0A0B1SXL3-F1
#
_entry.id   AF-A0A0B1SXL3-F1
#
_cell.length_a   1.000
_cell.length_b   1.000
_cell.length_c   1.000
_cell.angle_alpha   90.00
_cell.angle_beta   90.00
_cell.angle_gamma   90.00
#
_symmetry.space_group_name_H-M   'P 1'
#
loop_
_entity.id
_entity.type
_entity.pdbx_description
1 polymer ?
#
loop_
_entity_poly.entity_id
_entity_poly.type
_entity_poly.pdbx_seq_one_letter_code
_entity_poly.pdbx_strand_id
1 'polypeptide(L)' 'MPNCPACNKPVYFAEKVTSLGKDWHRPCLRCSNDACKKTLAAGSHSE' A
#
# COMPACT_ATOMS: atom_id res chain seq x y z
N MET A 1 -6.76 -12.93 -7.21
CA MET A 1 -6.51 -12.11 -6.00
C MET A 1 -5.51 -11.04 -6.34
N PRO A 2 -5.69 -9.80 -5.88
CA PRO A 2 -4.68 -8.77 -6.05
C PRO A 2 -3.47 -9.09 -5.14
N ASN A 3 -2.28 -9.13 -5.74
CA ASN A 3 -1.02 -9.26 -5.02
C ASN A 3 -0.50 -7.87 -4.68
N CYS A 4 0.05 -7.71 -3.48
CA CYS A 4 0.64 -6.44 -3.08
C CYS A 4 1.88 -6.15 -3.94
N PRO A 5 1.95 -5.01 -4.63
CA PRO A 5 3.10 -4.68 -5.48
C PRO A 5 4.40 -4.44 -4.69
N ALA A 6 4.34 -4.20 -3.37
CA ALA A 6 5.55 -4.03 -2.55
C ALA A 6 6.23 -5.34 -2.17
N CYS A 7 5.45 -6.39 -1.88
CA CYS A 7 5.96 -7.65 -1.31
C CYS A 7 5.56 -8.90 -2.11
N ASN A 8 4.80 -8.73 -3.19
CA ASN A 8 4.25 -9.79 -4.06
C ASN A 8 3.39 -10.85 -3.35
N LYS A 9 2.99 -10.63 -2.09
CA LYS A 9 2.10 -11.53 -1.34
C LYS A 9 0.63 -11.21 -1.61
N PRO A 10 -0.28 -12.21 -1.51
CA PRO A 10 -1.71 -11.96 -1.65
C PRO A 10 -2.20 -11.00 -0.56
N VAL A 11 -3.02 -10.02 -0.96
CA VAL A 11 -3.68 -9.09 -0.03
C VAL A 11 -5.05 -9.64 0.31
N TYR A 12 -5.24 -10.01 1.58
CA TYR A 12 -6.54 -10.44 2.10
C TYR A 12 -7.40 -9.24 2.47
N PHE A 13 -8.72 -9.41 2.49
CA PHE A 13 -9.68 -8.35 2.86
C PHE A 13 -9.35 -7.66 4.20
N ALA A 14 -8.83 -8.40 5.19
CA ALA A 14 -8.46 -7.85 6.49
C ALA A 14 -7.29 -6.83 6.45
N GLU A 15 -6.39 -6.96 5.48
CA GLU A 15 -5.22 -6.08 5.33
C GLU A 15 -5.27 -5.20 4.07
N LYS A 16 -6.36 -5.31 3.29
CA LYS A 16 -6.54 -4.64 2.01
C LYS A 16 -6.65 -3.14 2.21
N VAL A 17 -5.66 -2.42 1.71
CA VAL A 17 -5.75 -0.97 1.49
C VAL A 17 -5.61 -0.70 0.00
N THR A 18 -6.59 0.01 -0.56
CA THR A 18 -6.60 0.36 -1.97
C THR A 18 -5.98 1.75 -2.11
N SER A 19 -4.92 1.87 -2.92
CA SER A 19 -4.21 3.11 -3.20
C SER A 19 -3.64 3.09 -4.60
N LEU A 20 -3.69 4.22 -5.32
CA LEU A 20 -3.27 4.33 -6.72
C LEU A 20 -3.93 3.26 -7.63
N GLY A 21 -5.19 2.90 -7.35
CA GLY A 21 -5.93 1.86 -8.08
C GLY A 21 -5.40 0.44 -7.88
N LYS A 22 -4.54 0.19 -6.89
CA LYS A 22 -3.98 -1.14 -6.57
C LYS A 22 -4.24 -1.49 -5.10
N ASP A 23 -4.25 -2.78 -4.78
CA ASP A 23 -4.36 -3.26 -3.41
C ASP A 23 -2.99 -3.51 -2.79
N TRP A 24 -2.81 -3.01 -1.57
CA TRP A 24 -1.59 -3.11 -0.79
C TRP A 24 -1.91 -3.64 0.59
N HIS A 25 -0.89 -4.15 1.30
CA HIS A 25 -0.98 -4.32 2.75
C HIS A 25 -0.75 -2.96 3.44
N ARG A 26 -1.39 -2.74 4.59
CA ARG A 26 -1.19 -1.56 5.44
C ARG A 26 0.30 -1.20 5.67
N PRO A 27 1.20 -2.13 6.06
CA PRO A 27 2.63 -1.83 6.21
C PRO A 27 3.40 -1.71 4.88
N CYS A 28 2.83 -2.22 3.78
CA CYS A 28 3.45 -2.17 2.46
C CYS A 28 3.19 -0.85 1.74
N LEU A 29 2.09 -0.16 2.08
CA LEU A 29 1.77 1.15 1.54
C LEU A 29 2.63 2.22 2.24
N ARG A 30 3.85 2.42 1.72
CA ARG A 30 4.84 3.37 2.27
C ARG A 30 5.47 4.20 1.17
N CYS A 31 5.95 5.39 1.54
CA CYS A 31 6.49 6.33 0.57
C CYS A 31 7.74 5.73 -0.08
N SER A 32 7.77 5.71 -1.41
CA SER A 32 8.91 5.19 -2.18
C SER A 32 10.16 6.07 -2.05
N ASN A 33 10.01 7.30 -1.56
CA ASN A 33 11.13 8.15 -1.24
C ASN A 33 11.85 7.62 0.01
N ASP A 34 13.14 7.27 -0.16
CA ASP A 34 13.98 6.70 0.90
C ASP A 34 14.12 7.63 2.12
N ALA A 35 14.07 8.95 1.91
CA ALA A 35 14.12 9.95 2.97
C ALA A 35 12.80 10.09 3.75
N CYS A 36 11.67 9.66 3.18
CA CYS A 36 10.35 9.79 3.81
C CYS A 36 9.98 8.51 4.54
N LYS A 37 10.00 7.35 3.85
CA LYS A 37 9.63 6.00 4.35
C LYS A 37 8.34 5.92 5.21
N LYS A 38 7.51 6.97 5.24
CA LYS A 38 6.28 7.01 6.03
C LYS A 38 5.28 6.03 5.47
N THR A 39 4.65 5.28 6.36
CA THR A 39 3.44 4.51 6.06
C THR A 39 2.34 5.48 5.69
N LEU A 40 1.74 5.30 4.53
CA LEU A 40 0.68 6.16 4.04
C LEU A 40 -0.66 5.51 4.37
N ALA A 41 -1.58 6.32 4.87
CA ALA A 41 -2.95 5.89 5.07
C ALA A 41 -3.69 5.90 3.73
N ALA A 42 -4.64 4.97 3.57
CA ALA A 42 -5.58 5.00 2.46
C ALA A 42 -6.32 6.35 2.46
N GLY A 43 -6.14 7.15 1.41
CA GLY A 43 -6.70 8.50 1.28
C GLY A 43 -5.77 9.66 1.67
N SER A 44 -4.55 9.40 2.17
CA SER A 44 -3.59 10.47 2.51
C SER A 44 -2.56 10.76 1.40
N HIS A 45 -2.85 10.30 0.19
CA HIS A 45 -2.11 10.70 -1.01
C HIS A 45 -2.98 11.69 -1.76
N SER A 46 -2.53 12.93 -1.85
CA SER A 46 -3.02 13.86 -2.85
C SER A 46 -2.60 13.32 -4.22
N GLU A 47 -3.59 12.90 -5.00
CA GLU A 47 -3.47 12.61 -6.43
C GLU A 47 -2.99 13.83 -7.22
#